data_AF-A0A212K9T4-F1
#
_entry.id   AF-A0A212K9T4-F1
#
_cell.length_a   1.000
_cell.length_b   1.000
_cell.length_c   1.000
_cell.angle_alpha   90.00
_cell.angle_beta   90.00
_cell.angle_gamma   90.00
#
_symmetry.space_group_name_H-M   'P 1'
#
loop_
_entity.id
_entity.type
_entity.pdbx_description
1 polymer ?
#
loop_
_entity_poly.entity_id
_entity_poly.type
_entity_poly.pdbx_seq_one_letter_code
_entity_poly.pdbx_strand_id
1 'polypeptide(L)'
;MKRLLILVVAVLGLGASSYAQNDYDVLWVLNNKSTFETVAEYVNATSNQKEYMRAIFYDSTEKLKSALIDNDKEAAEKALFFNLANVRSVLSEKQYRKYLTILNTTINDQQGKYMASK
;
A
#
# COMPACT_ATOMS: atom_id res chain seq x y z
N MET A 1 22.32 -8.44 21.23
CA MET A 1 20.96 -9.01 21.17
C MET A 1 19.94 -7.88 21.07
N LYS A 2 19.45 -7.56 19.87
CA LYS A 2 18.24 -6.75 19.70
C LYS A 2 17.23 -7.65 19.02
N ARG A 3 16.20 -8.01 19.78
CA ARG A 3 15.13 -8.93 19.38
C ARG A 3 14.54 -8.43 18.07
N LEU A 4 14.79 -9.15 16.99
CA LEU A 4 14.00 -9.07 15.76
C LEU A 4 12.60 -9.52 16.15
N LEU A 5 11.77 -8.58 16.58
CA LEU A 5 10.33 -8.76 16.65
C LEU A 5 9.89 -8.94 15.20
N ILE A 6 9.87 -10.20 14.77
CA ILE A 6 9.13 -10.65 13.61
C ILE A 6 7.66 -10.46 13.99
N LEU A 7 7.17 -9.24 13.85
CA LEU A 7 5.74 -8.98 13.80
C LEU A 7 5.28 -9.57 12.47
N VAL A 8 4.73 -10.77 12.57
CA VAL A 8 3.88 -11.37 11.55
C VAL A 8 2.76 -10.38 11.28
N VAL A 9 2.85 -9.60 10.19
CA VAL A 9 1.78 -8.71 9.76
C VAL A 9 0.71 -9.58 9.10
N ALA A 10 -0.05 -10.28 9.94
CA ALA A 10 -1.34 -10.88 9.59
C ALA A 10 -2.46 -9.93 10.03
N VAL A 11 -2.37 -8.65 9.62
CA VAL A 11 -3.42 -7.65 9.88
C VAL A 11 -3.75 -6.93 8.58
N LEU A 12 -4.30 -7.67 7.61
CA LEU A 12 -5.06 -7.10 6.49
C LEU A 12 -6.40 -7.84 6.29
N GLY A 13 -6.87 -8.53 7.32
CA GLY A 13 -8.29 -8.90 7.44
C GLY A 13 -9.01 -7.72 8.08
N LEU A 14 -10.21 -7.40 7.58
CA LEU A 14 -11.11 -6.32 8.00
C LEU A 14 -10.96 -5.02 7.19
N GLY A 15 -11.65 -4.94 6.04
CA GLY A 15 -11.99 -3.65 5.46
C GLY A 15 -12.47 -3.58 4.01
N ALA A 16 -12.42 -4.63 3.20
CA ALA A 16 -12.88 -4.55 1.81
C ALA A 16 -14.38 -4.87 1.70
N SER A 17 -15.23 -3.87 1.88
CA SER A 17 -16.63 -3.94 1.45
C SER A 17 -16.72 -3.84 -0.08
N SER A 18 -17.06 -4.95 -0.73
CA SER A 18 -17.86 -5.07 -1.96
C SER A 18 -17.62 -4.16 -3.19
N TYR A 19 -16.46 -3.54 -3.36
CA TYR A 19 -16.10 -2.96 -4.67
C TYR A 19 -15.41 -4.03 -5.52
N ALA A 20 -15.75 -4.07 -6.81
CA ALA A 20 -15.18 -5.01 -7.78
C ALA A 20 -13.65 -5.01 -7.67
N GLN A 21 -13.12 -6.13 -7.18
CA GLN A 21 -11.73 -6.27 -6.74
C GLN A 21 -10.80 -6.15 -7.96
N ASN A 22 -10.21 -4.97 -8.16
CA ASN A 22 -9.24 -4.69 -9.21
C ASN A 22 -7.82 -4.81 -8.63
N ASP A 23 -6.83 -5.08 -9.48
CA ASP A 23 -5.40 -5.22 -9.08
C ASP A 23 -4.83 -3.97 -8.34
N TYR A 24 -5.57 -2.86 -8.35
CA TYR A 24 -5.20 -1.58 -7.75
C TYR A 24 -5.72 -1.38 -6.31
N ASP A 25 -6.46 -2.34 -5.75
CA ASP A 25 -7.01 -2.28 -4.39
C ASP A 25 -5.94 -2.15 -3.31
N VAL A 26 -4.69 -2.49 -3.63
CA VAL A 26 -3.54 -2.30 -2.76
C VAL A 26 -3.39 -0.84 -2.30
N LEU A 27 -3.72 0.15 -3.13
CA LEU A 27 -3.61 1.58 -2.74
C LEU A 27 -4.66 1.95 -1.69
N TRP A 28 -5.89 1.44 -1.82
CA TRP A 28 -6.94 1.63 -0.82
C TRP A 28 -6.55 1.02 0.53
N VAL A 29 -5.99 -0.19 0.48
CA VAL A 29 -5.49 -0.89 1.68
C VAL A 29 -4.36 -0.11 2.34
N LEU A 30 -3.36 0.30 1.56
CA LEU A 30 -2.22 1.07 2.08
C LEU A 30 -2.64 2.41 2.70
N ASN A 31 -3.65 3.08 2.14
CA ASN A 31 -4.16 4.36 2.63
C ASN A 31 -5.04 4.24 3.89
N ASN A 32 -5.46 3.04 4.27
CA ASN A 32 -6.12 2.81 5.55
C ASN A 32 -5.19 3.22 6.70
N LYS A 33 -5.69 3.99 7.67
CA LYS A 33 -4.88 4.55 8.77
C LYS A 33 -4.08 3.48 9.51
N SER A 34 -4.71 2.39 9.95
CA SER A 34 -4.00 1.34 10.70
C SER A 34 -2.94 0.66 9.85
N THR A 35 -3.25 0.39 8.59
CA THR A 35 -2.31 -0.24 7.66
C THR A 35 -1.12 0.69 7.41
N PHE A 36 -1.38 1.97 7.08
CA PHE A 36 -0.35 2.97 6.88
C PHE A 36 0.62 3.04 8.08
N GLU A 37 0.09 3.08 9.30
CA GLU A 37 0.89 3.11 10.53
C GLU A 37 1.81 1.89 10.62
N THR A 38 1.29 0.69 10.41
CA THR A 38 2.08 -0.55 10.39
C THR A 38 3.13 -0.54 9.28
N VAL A 39 2.81 -0.03 8.09
CA VAL A 39 3.77 0.08 6.97
C VAL A 39 4.90 1.05 7.32
N ALA A 40 4.56 2.23 7.84
CA ALA A 40 5.53 3.25 8.25
C ALA A 40 6.48 2.72 9.34
N GLU A 41 5.95 1.98 10.31
CA GLU A 41 6.74 1.31 11.34
C GLU A 41 7.65 0.22 10.75
N TYR A 42 7.12 -0.66 9.89
CA TYR A 42 7.89 -1.75 9.30
C TYR A 42 9.09 -1.26 8.47
N VAL A 43 8.87 -0.22 7.67
CA VAL A 43 9.94 0.40 6.88
C VAL A 43 10.90 1.20 7.75
N ASN A 44 10.60 1.40 9.04
CA ASN A 44 11.29 2.29 9.96
C ASN A 44 11.35 3.73 9.42
N ALA A 45 10.22 4.28 9.00
CA ALA A 45 10.13 5.67 8.54
C ALA A 45 10.39 6.63 9.72
N THR A 46 11.13 7.70 9.47
CA THR A 46 11.20 8.83 10.43
C THR A 46 9.86 9.57 10.46
N SER A 47 9.65 10.43 11.46
CA SER A 47 8.44 11.25 11.54
C SER A 47 8.20 12.07 10.27
N ASN A 48 9.24 12.69 9.71
CA ASN A 48 9.14 13.45 8.46
C ASN A 48 8.82 12.53 7.26
N GLN A 49 9.49 11.39 7.15
CA GLN A 49 9.20 10.43 6.07
C GLN A 49 7.75 9.94 6.15
N LYS A 50 7.25 9.68 7.36
CA LYS A 50 5.88 9.26 7.60
C LYS A 50 4.88 10.32 7.13
N GLU A 51 5.10 11.59 7.43
CA GLU A 51 4.25 12.68 6.95
C GLU A 51 4.18 12.71 5.41
N TYR A 52 5.32 12.66 4.74
CA TYR A 52 5.36 12.61 3.27
C TYR A 52 4.71 11.35 2.70
N MET A 53 4.98 10.18 3.29
CA MET A 53 4.33 8.93 2.88
C MET A 53 2.81 9.02 3.01
N ARG A 54 2.29 9.65 4.08
CA ARG A 54 0.85 9.79 4.29
C ARG A 54 0.20 10.62 3.18
N ALA A 55 0.84 11.71 2.78
CA ALA A 55 0.40 12.55 1.67
C ALA A 55 0.43 11.77 0.35
N ILE A 56 1.53 11.09 0.05
CA ILE A 56 1.67 10.28 -1.17
C ILE A 56 0.59 9.19 -1.25
N PHE A 57 0.32 8.49 -0.15
CA PHE A 57 -0.69 7.43 -0.12
C PHE A 57 -2.10 7.98 -0.35
N TYR A 58 -2.40 9.14 0.23
CA TYR A 58 -3.64 9.85 -0.02
C TYR A 58 -3.77 10.26 -1.49
N ASP A 59 -2.78 10.95 -2.04
CA ASP A 59 -2.79 11.44 -3.42
C ASP A 59 -2.88 10.29 -4.45
N SER A 60 -2.18 9.19 -4.19
CA SER A 60 -2.24 8.00 -5.04
C SER A 60 -3.64 7.38 -5.04
N THR A 61 -4.30 7.38 -3.87
CA THR A 61 -5.66 6.85 -3.73
C THR A 61 -6.68 7.74 -4.41
N GLU A 62 -6.55 9.07 -4.31
CA GLU A 62 -7.42 10.00 -5.02
C GLU A 62 -7.25 9.90 -6.53
N LYS A 63 -6.01 9.71 -7.02
CA LYS A 63 -5.75 9.42 -8.44
C LYS A 63 -6.42 8.13 -8.90
N LEU A 64 -6.30 7.05 -8.11
CA LEU A 64 -6.97 5.79 -8.41
C LEU A 64 -8.49 5.97 -8.43
N LYS A 65 -9.05 6.67 -7.45
CA LYS A 65 -10.49 6.95 -7.37
C LYS A 65 -11.01 7.65 -8.62
N SER A 66 -10.31 8.69 -9.10
CA SER A 66 -10.68 9.37 -10.35
C SER A 66 -10.64 8.42 -11.55
N ALA A 67 -9.55 7.66 -11.67
CA ALA A 67 -9.39 6.70 -12.77
C ALA A 67 -10.50 5.64 -12.81
N LEU A 68 -10.93 5.15 -11.64
CA LEU A 68 -12.03 4.19 -11.53
C LEU A 68 -13.38 4.79 -11.91
N ILE A 69 -13.65 6.06 -11.56
CA ILE A 69 -14.86 6.78 -11.98
C ILE A 69 -14.91 6.86 -13.51
N ASP A 70 -13.77 7.14 -14.13
CA ASP A 70 -13.65 7.31 -15.58
C ASP A 70 -13.49 5.97 -16.34
N ASN A 71 -13.44 4.83 -15.63
CA ASN A 71 -13.09 3.51 -16.16
C ASN A 71 -11.76 3.48 -16.94
N ASP A 72 -10.81 4.34 -16.57
CA ASP A 72 -9.50 4.48 -17.19
C ASP A 72 -8.46 3.58 -16.50
N LYS A 73 -8.19 2.43 -17.12
CA LYS A 73 -7.20 1.46 -16.61
C LYS A 73 -5.78 1.99 -16.63
N GLU A 74 -5.42 2.80 -17.63
CA GLU A 74 -4.07 3.36 -17.74
C GLU A 74 -3.82 4.41 -16.66
N ALA A 75 -4.82 5.24 -16.36
CA ALA A 75 -4.76 6.18 -15.24
C ALA A 75 -4.69 5.46 -13.88
N ALA A 76 -5.39 4.34 -13.72
CA ALA A 76 -5.31 3.52 -12.50
C ALA A 76 -3.90 2.94 -12.31
N GLU A 77 -3.27 2.43 -13.37
CA GLU A 77 -1.88 1.97 -13.34
C GLU A 77 -0.91 3.11 -13.02
N LYS A 78 -1.10 4.28 -13.64
CA LYS A 78 -0.32 5.50 -13.34
C LYS A 78 -0.44 5.93 -11.88
N ALA A 79 -1.58 5.71 -11.22
CA ALA A 79 -1.73 6.00 -9.79
C ALA A 79 -0.81 5.12 -8.93
N LEU A 80 -0.65 3.84 -9.29
CA LEU A 80 0.29 2.94 -8.62
C LEU A 80 1.75 3.36 -8.88
N PHE A 81 2.10 3.68 -10.13
CA PHE A 81 3.44 4.17 -10.44
C PHE A 81 3.78 5.50 -9.77
N PHE A 82 2.81 6.40 -9.66
CA PHE A 82 2.95 7.63 -8.90
C PHE A 82 3.30 7.32 -7.43
N ASN A 83 2.61 6.37 -6.80
CA ASN A 83 2.94 5.98 -5.43
C ASN A 83 4.38 5.46 -5.32
N LEU A 84 4.75 4.47 -6.14
CA LEU A 84 6.08 3.85 -6.14
C LEU A 84 7.19 4.89 -6.33
N ALA A 85 7.05 5.76 -7.33
CA ALA A 85 8.05 6.77 -7.65
C ALA A 85 8.23 7.78 -6.51
N ASN A 86 7.14 8.27 -5.91
CA ASN A 86 7.20 9.27 -4.85
C ASN A 86 7.62 8.68 -3.51
N VAL A 87 7.23 7.44 -3.19
CA VAL A 87 7.74 6.78 -1.96
C VAL A 87 9.24 6.54 -2.07
N ARG A 88 9.76 6.22 -3.27
CA ARG A 88 11.20 6.08 -3.52
C ARG A 88 11.99 7.37 -3.30
N SER A 89 11.40 8.55 -3.55
CA SER A 89 12.09 9.83 -3.31
C SER A 89 12.12 10.22 -1.83
N VAL A 90 11.22 9.67 -1.01
CA VAL A 90 11.13 9.92 0.44
C VAL A 90 11.97 8.94 1.26
N LEU A 91 11.98 7.67 0.85
CA LEU A 91 12.65 6.60 1.58
C LEU A 91 14.09 6.39 1.11
N SER A 92 14.98 6.02 2.03
CA SER A 92 16.28 5.47 1.64
C SER A 92 16.08 4.15 0.90
N GLU A 93 17.07 3.73 0.12
CA GLU A 93 16.98 2.48 -0.66
C GLU A 93 16.61 1.26 0.20
N LYS A 94 17.20 1.15 1.40
CA LYS A 94 16.90 0.04 2.32
C LYS A 94 15.45 0.06 2.81
N GLN A 95 14.92 1.25 3.12
CA GLN A 95 13.53 1.42 3.54
C GLN A 95 12.57 1.16 2.36
N TYR A 96 12.94 1.62 1.16
CA TYR A 96 12.14 1.42 -0.06
C TYR A 96 12.05 -0.06 -0.45
N ARG A 97 13.13 -0.84 -0.31
CA ARG A 97 13.09 -2.29 -0.53
C ARG A 97 12.12 -3.00 0.41
N LYS A 98 12.08 -2.60 1.69
CA LYS A 98 11.08 -3.10 2.65
C LYS A 98 9.66 -2.73 2.22
N TYR A 99 9.45 -1.50 1.75
CA TYR A 99 8.17 -1.05 1.26
C TYR A 99 7.68 -1.91 0.08
N LEU A 100 8.56 -2.22 -0.89
CA LEU A 100 8.23 -3.13 -2.00
C LEU A 100 7.87 -4.54 -1.53
N THR A 101 8.53 -5.05 -0.49
CA THR A 101 8.18 -6.36 0.11
C THR A 101 6.75 -6.37 0.64
N ILE A 102 6.34 -5.31 1.37
CA ILE A 102 4.95 -5.19 1.85
C ILE A 102 3.99 -5.12 0.66
N LEU A 103 4.27 -4.27 -0.33
CA LEU A 103 3.39 -4.09 -1.48
C LEU A 103 3.13 -5.44 -2.20
N ASN A 104 4.19 -6.19 -2.49
CA ASN A 104 4.08 -7.51 -3.13
C ASN A 104 3.32 -8.50 -2.26
N THR A 105 3.53 -8.47 -0.93
CA THR A 105 2.83 -9.36 -0.01
C THR A 105 1.34 -9.05 0.04
N THR A 106 0.97 -7.76 0.10
CA THR A 106 -0.43 -7.32 0.10
C THR A 106 -1.15 -7.71 -1.20
N ILE A 107 -0.50 -7.52 -2.35
CA ILE A 107 -1.06 -7.92 -3.66
C ILE A 107 -1.31 -9.43 -3.70
N ASN A 108 -0.32 -10.23 -3.26
CA ASN A 108 -0.44 -11.69 -3.26
C ASN A 108 -1.52 -12.19 -2.27
N ASP A 109 -1.66 -11.56 -1.10
CA ASP A 109 -2.71 -11.88 -0.13
C ASP A 109 -4.10 -11.54 -0.68
N GLN A 110 -4.26 -10.39 -1.35
CA GLN A 110 -5.52 -10.01 -2.01
C GLN A 110 -5.92 -11.02 -3.09
N GLN A 111 -4.95 -11.50 -3.89
CA GLN A 111 -5.19 -12.54 -4.90
C GLN A 111 -5.56 -13.89 -4.27
N GLY A 112 -4.86 -14.30 -3.20
CA GLY A 112 -5.14 -15.55 -2.49
C GLY A 112 -6.54 -15.56 -1.85
N LYS A 113 -6.95 -14.46 -1.22
CA LYS A 113 -8.31 -14.30 -0.65
C LYS A 113 -9.40 -14.40 -1.71
N TYR A 114 -9.17 -13.85 -2.90
CA TYR A 114 -10.11 -13.97 -4.02
C TYR A 114 -10.27 -15.41 -4.51
N MET A 115 -9.18 -16.19 -4.57
CA MET A 115 -9.26 -17.59 -4.96
C MET A 115 -10.00 -18.45 -3.93
N ALA A 116 -9.91 -18.12 -2.64
CA ALA A 116 -10.58 -18.85 -1.57
C ALA A 116 -12.06 -18.49 -1.39
N SER A 117 -12.53 -17.37 -1.97
CA SER A 117 -13.92 -16.92 -1.89
C SER A 117 -14.79 -17.28 -3.11
N LYS A 118 -14.20 -17.98 -4.10
CA LYS A 118 -14.90 -18.60 -5.24
C LYS A 118 -15.21 -20.06 -4.98
#